data_AF-A0A4V2YVF6-F1
#
_entry.id   AF-A0A4V2YVF6-F1
#
_cell.length_a   1.000
_cell.length_b   1.000
_cell.length_c   1.000
_cell.angle_alpha   90.00
_cell.angle_beta   90.00
_cell.angle_gamma   90.00
#
_symmetry.space_group_name_H-M   'P 1'
#
loop_
_entity.id
_entity.type
_entity.pdbx_description
1 polymer ?
#
loop_
_entity_poly.entity_id
_entity_poly.type
_entity_poly.pdbx_seq_one_letter_code
_entity_poly.pdbx_strand_id
1 'polypeptide(L)'
;MAPKISKDQLLVRMDMYLSERYLNLHNTLVGVALGIAGLAAANLLSASGDYEHYQTAFWMLWVASLLAVVVAYAGTVIGSVLLPAQPPEMLDLLIPLALGIFEFLLFGLLAHKVTGLTDPSRVTFAWFIAFTAFALTAAGAIGRAYWIIKPDTFSSDAAPAVDEYRSGLRRDISSAMLLATVSLTSALIDVWARPSVIRSEVFAGLLVAGFIGALITHELTAKKLRAAIT
;
A
#
# COMPACT_ATOMS: atom_id res chain seq x y z
N MET A 1 -14.90 33.86 5.51
CA MET A 1 -14.91 32.50 4.93
C MET A 1 -13.70 32.36 4.03
N ALA A 2 -12.96 31.26 4.13
CA ALA A 2 -11.89 30.97 3.16
C ALA A 2 -12.52 30.76 1.76
N PRO A 3 -11.88 31.19 0.67
CA PRO A 3 -12.38 30.92 -0.68
C PRO A 3 -12.43 29.41 -0.93
N LYS A 4 -13.52 28.96 -1.54
CA LYS A 4 -13.70 27.55 -1.95
C LYS A 4 -12.75 27.21 -3.10
N ILE A 5 -12.26 25.98 -3.13
CA ILE A 5 -11.35 25.50 -4.16
C ILE A 5 -12.16 25.23 -5.45
N SER A 6 -11.82 25.94 -6.53
CA SER A 6 -12.48 25.78 -7.84
C SER A 6 -11.88 24.64 -8.67
N LYS A 7 -12.60 24.21 -9.71
CA LYS A 7 -12.10 23.25 -10.70
C LYS A 7 -10.80 23.72 -11.37
N ASP A 8 -10.70 25.01 -11.72
CA ASP A 8 -9.47 25.59 -12.29
C ASP A 8 -8.27 25.48 -11.35
N GLN A 9 -8.49 25.69 -10.04
CA GLN A 9 -7.42 25.52 -9.04
C GLN A 9 -7.00 24.05 -8.90
N LEU A 10 -7.93 23.10 -9.03
CA LEU A 10 -7.62 21.67 -9.06
C LEU A 10 -6.81 21.27 -10.30
N LEU A 11 -7.13 21.84 -11.47
CA LEU A 11 -6.35 21.65 -12.69
C LEU A 11 -4.91 22.13 -12.52
N VAL A 12 -4.73 23.36 -12.04
CA VAL A 12 -3.39 23.91 -11.78
C VAL A 12 -2.61 23.05 -10.78
N ARG A 13 -3.26 22.56 -9.72
CA ARG A 13 -2.64 21.63 -8.76
C ARG A 13 -2.25 20.32 -9.41
N MET A 14 -3.10 19.75 -10.26
CA MET A 14 -2.80 18.52 -10.98
C MET A 14 -1.57 18.69 -11.89
N ASP A 15 -1.46 19.80 -12.60
CA ASP A 15 -0.33 20.08 -13.50
C ASP A 15 0.98 20.30 -12.73
N MET A 16 0.95 21.12 -11.67
CA MET A 16 2.12 21.33 -10.80
C MET A 16 2.58 20.04 -10.16
N TYR A 17 1.62 19.25 -9.65
CA TYR A 17 1.92 18.01 -8.95
C TYR A 17 2.48 16.93 -9.88
N LEU A 18 1.97 16.81 -11.11
CA LEU A 18 2.56 15.90 -12.11
C LEU A 18 4.03 16.29 -12.36
N SER A 19 4.32 17.57 -12.55
CA SER A 19 5.69 18.07 -12.79
C SER A 19 6.64 17.77 -11.62
N GLU A 20 6.26 18.11 -10.37
CA GLU A 20 7.10 17.88 -9.18
C GLU A 20 7.28 16.39 -8.85
N ARG A 21 6.22 15.59 -9.06
CA ARG A 21 6.24 14.16 -8.73
C ARG A 21 7.10 13.34 -9.68
N TYR A 22 7.09 13.64 -10.98
CA TYR A 22 7.95 12.95 -11.95
C TYR A 22 9.44 13.15 -11.64
N LEU A 23 9.81 14.28 -11.02
CA LEU A 23 11.20 14.60 -10.68
C LEU A 23 11.67 13.95 -9.37
N ASN A 24 10.83 13.91 -8.32
CA ASN A 24 11.27 13.49 -6.98
C ASN A 24 10.81 12.09 -6.56
N LEU A 25 9.57 11.69 -6.86
CA LEU A 25 9.02 10.44 -6.32
C LEU A 25 9.48 9.21 -7.09
N HIS A 26 9.73 9.35 -8.40
CA HIS A 26 10.20 8.26 -9.25
C HIS A 26 11.55 7.71 -8.76
N ASN A 27 12.50 8.58 -8.40
CA ASN A 27 13.83 8.15 -7.99
C ASN A 27 13.86 7.46 -6.63
N THR A 28 13.04 7.89 -5.67
CA THR A 28 12.98 7.25 -4.35
C THR A 28 12.25 5.92 -4.40
N LEU A 29 11.11 5.83 -5.12
CA LEU A 29 10.39 4.57 -5.34
C LEU A 29 11.23 3.56 -6.13
N VAL A 30 11.90 3.99 -7.19
CA VAL A 30 12.77 3.13 -7.99
C VAL A 30 13.99 2.68 -7.19
N GLY A 31 14.61 3.57 -6.40
CA GLY A 31 15.77 3.23 -5.58
C GLY A 31 15.46 2.22 -4.47
N VAL A 32 14.34 2.40 -3.77
CA VAL A 32 13.86 1.46 -2.75
C VAL A 32 13.44 0.14 -3.40
N ALA A 33 12.73 0.18 -4.52
CA ALA A 33 12.34 -1.01 -5.28
C ALA A 33 13.56 -1.79 -5.82
N LEU A 34 14.60 -1.11 -6.32
CA LEU A 34 15.84 -1.77 -6.79
C LEU A 34 16.64 -2.39 -5.65
N GLY A 35 16.78 -1.68 -4.51
CA GLY A 35 17.49 -2.22 -3.34
C GLY A 35 16.81 -3.46 -2.77
N ILE A 36 15.48 -3.43 -2.74
CA ILE A 36 14.62 -4.53 -2.30
C ILE A 36 14.64 -5.71 -3.29
N ALA A 37 14.55 -5.43 -4.59
CA ALA A 37 14.64 -6.45 -5.63
C ALA A 37 16.03 -7.13 -5.63
N GLY A 38 17.11 -6.36 -5.39
CA GLY A 38 18.47 -6.89 -5.27
C GLY A 38 18.65 -7.81 -4.06
N LEU A 39 18.12 -7.45 -2.90
CA LEU A 39 18.16 -8.28 -1.69
C LEU A 39 17.32 -9.56 -1.82
N ALA A 40 16.13 -9.45 -2.43
CA ALA A 40 15.26 -10.60 -2.67
C ALA A 40 15.86 -11.56 -3.71
N ALA A 41 16.39 -11.05 -4.83
CA ALA A 41 17.03 -11.86 -5.86
C ALA A 41 18.29 -12.58 -5.33
N ALA A 42 19.13 -11.89 -4.55
CA ALA A 42 20.30 -12.50 -3.93
C ALA A 42 19.94 -13.63 -2.95
N ASN A 43 18.80 -13.51 -2.26
CA ASN A 43 18.36 -14.53 -1.32
C ASN A 43 17.73 -15.75 -2.02
N LEU A 44 16.91 -15.52 -3.05
CA LEU A 44 16.26 -16.55 -3.87
C LEU A 44 17.23 -17.41 -4.67
N LEU A 45 18.36 -16.83 -5.13
CA LEU A 45 19.41 -17.54 -5.85
C LEU A 45 20.28 -18.44 -4.97
N SER A 46 20.08 -18.41 -3.65
CA SER A 46 21.02 -19.01 -2.68
C SER A 46 20.41 -20.12 -1.82
N ALA A 47 19.25 -20.64 -2.23
CA ALA A 47 18.42 -21.57 -1.45
C ALA A 47 19.20 -22.83 -1.00
N SER A 48 19.18 -23.08 0.31
CA SER A 48 19.48 -24.39 0.89
C SER A 48 18.28 -25.32 0.69
N GLY A 49 18.52 -26.65 0.65
CA GLY A 49 17.48 -27.66 0.36
C GLY A 49 16.22 -27.57 1.25
N ASP A 50 16.32 -27.04 2.47
CA ASP A 50 15.18 -26.92 3.40
C ASP A 50 14.11 -25.89 2.96
N TYR A 51 14.44 -25.00 2.02
CA TYR A 51 13.53 -23.96 1.54
C TYR A 51 12.84 -24.28 0.21
N GLU A 52 13.22 -25.38 -0.46
CA GLU A 52 12.71 -25.71 -1.81
C GLU A 52 11.18 -25.78 -1.83
N HIS A 53 10.57 -26.40 -0.81
CA HIS A 53 9.11 -26.52 -0.73
C HIS A 53 8.39 -25.19 -0.47
N TYR A 54 9.05 -24.17 0.08
CA TYR A 54 8.45 -22.86 0.39
C TYR A 54 8.71 -21.80 -0.69
N GLN A 55 9.49 -22.13 -1.72
CA GLN A 55 9.95 -21.15 -2.71
C GLN A 55 8.78 -20.47 -3.45
N THR A 56 7.76 -21.24 -3.81
CA THR A 56 6.54 -20.71 -4.45
C THR A 56 5.79 -19.75 -3.52
N ALA A 57 5.57 -20.15 -2.26
CA ALA A 57 4.94 -19.29 -1.26
C ALA A 57 5.73 -17.98 -1.08
N PHE A 58 7.05 -18.04 -0.98
CA PHE A 58 7.90 -16.86 -0.83
C PHE A 58 7.85 -15.93 -2.04
N TRP A 59 7.80 -16.48 -3.26
CA TRP A 59 7.56 -15.67 -4.46
C TRP A 59 6.21 -14.96 -4.41
N MET A 60 5.14 -15.64 -3.99
CA MET A 60 3.83 -15.01 -3.85
C MET A 60 3.82 -13.92 -2.79
N LEU A 61 4.45 -14.14 -1.63
CA LEU A 61 4.59 -13.13 -0.58
C LEU A 61 5.44 -11.93 -1.03
N TRP A 62 6.48 -12.18 -1.82
CA TRP A 62 7.28 -11.12 -2.42
C TRP A 62 6.45 -10.28 -3.40
N VAL A 63 5.71 -10.92 -4.31
CA VAL A 63 4.79 -10.23 -5.23
C VAL A 63 3.72 -9.47 -4.47
N ALA A 64 3.15 -10.06 -3.41
CA ALA A 64 2.17 -9.39 -2.55
C ALA A 64 2.78 -8.15 -1.88
N SER A 65 4.02 -8.21 -1.41
CA SER A 65 4.74 -7.08 -0.82
C SER A 65 4.93 -5.95 -1.84
N LEU A 66 5.33 -6.29 -3.07
CA LEU A 66 5.49 -5.32 -4.16
C LEU A 66 4.15 -4.65 -4.50
N LEU A 67 3.10 -5.45 -4.67
CA LEU A 67 1.76 -4.93 -4.99
C LEU A 67 1.20 -4.09 -3.86
N ALA A 68 1.41 -4.47 -2.60
CA ALA A 68 0.99 -3.70 -1.43
C ALA A 68 1.60 -2.30 -1.42
N VAL A 69 2.90 -2.21 -1.68
CA VAL A 69 3.64 -0.95 -1.84
C VAL A 69 3.04 -0.13 -2.97
N VAL A 70 2.92 -0.71 -4.18
CA VAL A 70 2.39 0.02 -5.35
C VAL A 70 0.98 0.55 -5.07
N VAL A 71 0.10 -0.24 -4.47
CA VAL A 71 -1.27 0.17 -4.13
C VAL A 71 -1.29 1.27 -3.07
N ALA A 72 -0.47 1.15 -2.01
CA ALA A 72 -0.38 2.17 -0.97
C ALA A 72 0.05 3.53 -1.55
N TYR A 73 1.10 3.54 -2.39
CA TYR A 73 1.54 4.76 -3.04
C TYR A 73 0.53 5.25 -4.08
N ALA A 74 -0.05 4.38 -4.91
CA ALA A 74 -1.06 4.76 -5.91
C ALA A 74 -2.24 5.55 -5.32
N GLY A 75 -2.77 5.13 -4.17
CA GLY A 75 -3.84 5.87 -3.49
C GLY A 75 -3.43 7.29 -3.10
N THR A 76 -2.22 7.44 -2.52
CA THR A 76 -1.67 8.77 -2.21
C THR A 76 -1.43 9.61 -3.45
N VAL A 77 -1.09 8.98 -4.59
CA VAL A 77 -0.95 9.70 -5.87
C VAL A 77 -2.23 10.42 -6.20
N ILE A 78 -3.31 9.66 -6.26
CA ILE A 78 -4.57 10.12 -6.82
C ILE A 78 -5.21 11.18 -5.90
N GLY A 79 -5.10 11.01 -4.58
CA GLY A 79 -5.73 11.91 -3.61
C GLY A 79 -5.01 13.21 -3.32
N SER A 80 -3.71 13.28 -3.62
CA SER A 80 -2.87 14.44 -3.29
C SER A 80 -3.37 15.78 -3.84
N VAL A 81 -3.95 15.80 -5.05
CA VAL A 81 -4.50 17.02 -5.68
C VAL A 81 -5.68 17.60 -4.90
N LEU A 82 -6.36 16.76 -4.12
CA LEU A 82 -7.50 17.11 -3.28
C LEU A 82 -7.11 17.51 -1.86
N LEU A 83 -5.84 17.40 -1.49
CA LEU A 83 -5.40 17.81 -0.15
C LEU A 83 -5.47 19.34 0.00
N PRO A 84 -6.00 19.83 1.14
CA PRO A 84 -5.96 21.26 1.43
C PRO A 84 -4.51 21.70 1.66
N ALA A 85 -4.18 22.94 1.30
CA ALA A 85 -2.88 23.54 1.59
C ALA A 85 -2.81 23.85 3.09
N GLN A 86 -2.37 22.88 3.89
CA GLN A 86 -2.18 22.99 5.32
C GLN A 86 -0.71 22.70 5.66
N PRO A 87 -0.14 23.38 6.67
CA PRO A 87 1.18 23.03 7.15
C PRO A 87 1.20 21.57 7.63
N PRO A 88 2.27 20.81 7.36
CA PRO A 88 2.34 19.41 7.75
C PRO A 88 2.32 19.27 9.27
N GLU A 89 1.48 18.37 9.76
CA GLU A 89 1.43 17.95 11.16
C GLU A 89 2.47 16.85 11.42
N MET A 90 2.79 16.57 12.68
CA MET A 90 3.70 15.47 13.03
C MET A 90 3.19 14.10 12.51
N LEU A 91 1.87 13.91 12.43
CA LEU A 91 1.26 12.70 11.86
C LEU A 91 1.57 12.54 10.36
N ASP A 92 1.78 13.64 9.62
CA ASP A 92 2.16 13.61 8.21
C ASP A 92 3.59 13.07 8.02
N LEU A 93 4.40 13.04 9.07
CA LEU A 93 5.74 12.44 9.08
C LEU A 93 5.73 11.00 9.64
N LEU A 94 4.96 10.76 10.70
CA LEU A 94 4.94 9.46 11.37
C LEU A 94 4.30 8.35 10.52
N ILE A 95 3.23 8.67 9.77
CA ILE A 95 2.53 7.68 8.95
C ILE A 95 3.42 7.15 7.81
N PRO A 96 4.06 8.01 6.98
CA PRO A 96 4.99 7.55 5.95
C PRO A 96 6.20 6.80 6.52
N LEU A 97 6.71 7.22 7.68
CA LEU A 97 7.80 6.51 8.36
C LEU A 97 7.37 5.10 8.77
N ALA A 98 6.19 4.95 9.38
CA ALA A 98 5.66 3.66 9.77
C ALA A 98 5.43 2.74 8.55
N LEU A 99 4.86 3.28 7.46
CA LEU A 99 4.75 2.54 6.20
C LEU A 99 6.13 2.09 5.71
N GLY A 100 7.11 3.00 5.60
CA GLY A 100 8.47 2.65 5.15
C GLY A 100 9.16 1.58 6.01
N ILE A 101 8.97 1.60 7.33
CA ILE A 101 9.47 0.54 8.22
C ILE A 101 8.83 -0.80 7.87
N PHE A 102 7.51 -0.85 7.71
CA PHE A 102 6.81 -2.09 7.38
C PHE A 102 7.11 -2.57 5.96
N GLU A 103 7.29 -1.67 4.99
CA GLU A 103 7.77 -2.01 3.65
C GLU A 103 9.12 -2.72 3.74
N PHE A 104 10.08 -2.13 4.46
CA PHE A 104 11.38 -2.75 4.68
C PHE A 104 11.25 -4.12 5.37
N LEU A 105 10.38 -4.26 6.36
CA LEU A 105 10.14 -5.53 7.05
C LEU A 105 9.54 -6.60 6.13
N LEU A 106 8.57 -6.26 5.28
CA LEU A 106 7.92 -7.19 4.36
C LEU A 106 8.93 -7.87 3.43
N PHE A 107 9.94 -7.13 2.96
CA PHE A 107 10.99 -7.69 2.13
C PHE A 107 12.16 -8.26 2.94
N GLY A 108 12.56 -7.59 4.02
CA GLY A 108 13.65 -8.01 4.89
C GLY A 108 13.40 -9.37 5.54
N LEU A 109 12.15 -9.66 5.94
CA LEU A 109 11.78 -10.96 6.50
C LEU A 109 11.97 -12.11 5.50
N LEU A 110 11.73 -11.86 4.20
CA LEU A 110 11.98 -12.84 3.14
C LEU A 110 13.48 -13.03 2.87
N ALA A 111 14.34 -12.12 3.33
CA ALA A 111 15.80 -12.21 3.28
C ALA A 111 16.36 -12.99 4.50
N HIS A 112 16.02 -14.29 4.62
CA HIS A 112 16.35 -15.14 5.78
C HIS A 112 17.82 -15.10 6.24
N LYS A 113 18.79 -14.88 5.32
CA LYS A 113 20.22 -14.73 5.66
C LYS A 113 20.53 -13.45 6.44
N VAL A 114 19.73 -12.41 6.27
CA VAL A 114 19.88 -11.13 6.98
C VAL A 114 19.20 -11.20 8.35
N THR A 115 18.05 -11.85 8.44
CA THR A 115 17.26 -11.93 9.68
C THR A 115 17.69 -13.06 10.61
N GLY A 116 18.44 -14.04 10.12
CA GLY A 116 18.84 -15.23 10.88
C GLY A 116 17.69 -16.19 11.17
N LEU A 117 16.51 -15.99 10.55
CA LEU A 117 15.38 -16.90 10.66
C LEU A 117 15.66 -18.15 9.82
N THR A 118 15.97 -19.27 10.47
CA THR A 118 16.30 -20.54 9.79
C THR A 118 15.07 -21.38 9.43
N ASP A 119 13.93 -21.12 10.06
CA ASP A 119 12.68 -21.86 9.87
C ASP A 119 11.72 -21.10 8.93
N PRO A 120 11.37 -21.68 7.76
CA PRO A 120 10.48 -21.05 6.79
C PRO A 120 9.11 -20.67 7.37
N SER A 121 8.60 -21.46 8.31
CA SER A 121 7.28 -21.21 8.92
C SER A 121 7.29 -20.01 9.86
N ARG A 122 8.43 -19.70 10.48
CA ARG A 122 8.61 -18.46 11.26
C ARG A 122 8.70 -17.24 10.35
N VAL A 123 9.32 -17.39 9.18
CA VAL A 123 9.38 -16.33 8.16
C VAL A 123 7.97 -15.99 7.67
N THR A 124 7.15 -16.98 7.31
CA THR A 124 5.76 -16.73 6.86
C THR A 124 4.92 -16.09 7.96
N PHE A 125 5.01 -16.60 9.20
CA PHE A 125 4.30 -16.03 10.34
C PHE A 125 4.68 -14.56 10.56
N ALA A 126 5.97 -14.26 10.66
CA ALA A 126 6.46 -12.90 10.86
C ALA A 126 6.02 -11.98 9.71
N TRP A 127 6.04 -12.47 8.47
CA TRP A 127 5.60 -11.72 7.30
C TRP A 127 4.12 -11.36 7.40
N PHE A 128 3.23 -12.30 7.74
CA PHE A 128 1.79 -12.02 7.87
C PHE A 128 1.48 -11.04 9.03
N ILE A 129 2.27 -11.07 10.11
CA ILE A 129 2.18 -10.07 11.18
C ILE A 129 2.63 -8.68 10.70
N ALA A 130 3.77 -8.60 10.01
CA ALA A 130 4.26 -7.35 9.44
C ALA A 130 3.26 -6.76 8.42
N PHE A 131 2.68 -7.61 7.57
CA PHE A 131 1.66 -7.22 6.61
C PHE A 131 0.38 -6.73 7.29
N THR A 132 -0.05 -7.38 8.37
CA THR A 132 -1.21 -6.92 9.15
C THR A 132 -0.98 -5.50 9.66
N ALA A 133 0.20 -5.24 10.24
CA ALA A 133 0.56 -3.90 10.72
C ALA A 133 0.67 -2.87 9.58
N PHE A 134 1.23 -3.26 8.44
CA PHE A 134 1.25 -2.43 7.22
C PHE A 134 -0.16 -2.05 6.78
N ALA A 135 -1.06 -3.03 6.64
CA ALA A 135 -2.43 -2.82 6.18
C ALA A 135 -3.25 -1.96 7.16
N LEU A 136 -3.08 -2.13 8.47
CA LEU A 136 -3.69 -1.26 9.49
C LEU A 136 -3.16 0.17 9.42
N THR A 137 -1.85 0.33 9.22
CA THR A 137 -1.22 1.65 9.05
C THR A 137 -1.74 2.35 7.79
N ALA A 138 -1.84 1.61 6.68
CA ALA A 138 -2.43 2.11 5.44
C ALA A 138 -3.91 2.48 5.62
N ALA A 139 -4.71 1.66 6.29
CA ALA A 139 -6.10 1.98 6.61
C ALA A 139 -6.22 3.26 7.45
N GLY A 140 -5.33 3.47 8.42
CA GLY A 140 -5.23 4.70 9.20
C GLY A 140 -4.88 5.92 8.34
N ALA A 141 -3.92 5.78 7.41
CA ALA A 141 -3.54 6.82 6.46
C ALA A 141 -4.71 7.24 5.55
N ILE A 142 -5.41 6.26 4.98
CA ILE A 142 -6.58 6.47 4.12
C ILE A 142 -7.72 7.10 4.94
N GLY A 143 -7.94 6.61 6.16
CA GLY A 143 -8.90 7.18 7.12
C GLY A 143 -8.63 8.65 7.40
N ARG A 144 -7.37 9.02 7.63
CA ARG A 144 -6.98 10.42 7.82
C ARG A 144 -7.27 11.26 6.56
N ALA A 145 -6.88 10.78 5.38
CA ALA A 145 -7.18 11.47 4.12
C ALA A 145 -8.69 11.70 3.93
N TYR A 146 -9.52 10.71 4.27
CA TYR A 146 -10.99 10.82 4.22
C TYR A 146 -11.54 11.94 5.13
N TRP A 147 -10.93 12.16 6.29
CA TRP A 147 -11.35 13.20 7.24
C TRP A 147 -10.87 14.61 6.87
N ILE A 148 -9.70 14.70 6.23
CA ILE A 148 -9.11 15.97 5.80
C ILE A 148 -9.78 16.51 4.55
N ILE A 149 -10.10 15.64 3.60
CA ILE A 149 -10.78 16.02 2.36
C ILE A 149 -12.25 16.26 2.70
N LYS A 150 -12.66 17.53 2.81
CA LYS A 150 -14.05 17.91 3.12
C LYS A 150 -14.74 18.55 1.91
N PRO A 151 -15.86 18.00 1.40
CA PRO A 151 -16.55 18.46 0.19
C PRO A 151 -16.99 19.92 0.23
N ASP A 152 -17.31 20.44 1.42
CA ASP A 152 -17.72 21.83 1.65
C ASP A 152 -16.61 22.86 1.35
N THR A 153 -15.34 22.42 1.34
CA THR A 153 -14.18 23.24 0.97
C THR A 153 -14.04 23.43 -0.54
N PHE A 154 -14.77 22.67 -1.35
CA PHE A 154 -14.76 22.73 -2.81
C PHE A 154 -15.98 23.46 -3.35
N SER A 155 -15.83 24.04 -4.55
CA SER A 155 -16.91 24.68 -5.29
C SER A 155 -17.98 23.66 -5.72
N SER A 156 -19.19 24.13 -6.04
CA SER A 156 -20.34 23.26 -6.36
C SER A 156 -20.14 22.37 -7.59
N ASP A 157 -19.27 22.79 -8.51
CA ASP A 157 -18.84 22.05 -9.70
C ASP A 157 -17.83 20.94 -9.38
N ALA A 158 -16.97 21.12 -8.38
CA ALA A 158 -15.96 20.13 -7.99
C ALA A 158 -16.43 19.18 -6.86
N ALA A 159 -17.37 19.61 -6.01
CA ALA A 159 -17.85 18.85 -4.86
C ALA A 159 -18.36 17.43 -5.20
N PRO A 160 -19.11 17.18 -6.29
CA PRO A 160 -19.58 15.83 -6.62
C PRO A 160 -18.43 14.84 -6.88
N ALA A 161 -17.37 15.29 -7.55
CA ALA A 161 -16.20 14.45 -7.83
C ALA A 161 -15.42 14.12 -6.56
N VAL A 162 -15.32 15.09 -5.65
CA VAL A 162 -14.70 14.90 -4.33
C VAL A 162 -15.53 13.93 -3.49
N ASP A 163 -16.86 14.04 -3.50
CA ASP A 163 -17.73 13.10 -2.79
C ASP A 163 -17.60 11.67 -3.32
N GLU A 164 -17.55 11.48 -4.64
CA GLU A 164 -17.30 10.17 -5.24
C GLU A 164 -15.94 9.61 -4.80
N TYR A 165 -14.88 10.44 -4.85
CA TYR A 165 -13.55 10.05 -4.39
C TYR A 165 -13.55 9.63 -2.91
N ARG A 166 -14.21 10.41 -2.04
CA ARG A 166 -14.35 10.07 -0.61
C ARG A 166 -15.12 8.78 -0.39
N SER A 167 -16.12 8.49 -1.22
CA SER A 167 -16.82 7.20 -1.17
C SER A 167 -15.89 6.04 -1.53
N GLY A 168 -14.95 6.27 -2.47
CA GLY A 168 -13.87 5.34 -2.80
C GLY A 168 -12.93 5.10 -1.62
N LEU A 169 -12.48 6.16 -0.94
CA LEU A 169 -11.63 6.04 0.26
C LEU A 169 -12.26 5.15 1.35
N ARG A 170 -13.57 5.24 1.57
CA ARG A 170 -14.26 4.34 2.52
C ARG A 170 -14.18 2.87 2.14
N ARG A 171 -14.27 2.57 0.84
CA ARG A 171 -14.10 1.22 0.32
C ARG A 171 -12.66 0.77 0.50
N ASP A 172 -11.68 1.65 0.22
CA ASP A 172 -10.26 1.35 0.40
C ASP A 172 -9.92 1.06 1.87
N ILE A 173 -10.48 1.82 2.83
CA ILE A 173 -10.35 1.51 4.27
C ILE A 173 -10.89 0.11 4.56
N SER A 174 -12.09 -0.20 4.08
CA SER A 174 -12.74 -1.49 4.32
C SER A 174 -11.94 -2.65 3.72
N SER A 175 -11.41 -2.46 2.50
CA SER A 175 -10.55 -3.43 1.82
C SER A 175 -9.23 -3.63 2.54
N ALA A 176 -8.58 -2.56 3.00
CA ALA A 176 -7.33 -2.66 3.78
C ALA A 176 -7.56 -3.41 5.10
N MET A 177 -8.67 -3.12 5.80
CA MET A 177 -9.06 -3.84 7.02
C MET A 177 -9.37 -5.32 6.76
N LEU A 178 -10.01 -5.62 5.62
CA LEU A 178 -10.26 -7.00 5.20
C LEU A 178 -8.96 -7.76 4.96
N LEU A 179 -8.02 -7.17 4.21
CA LEU A 179 -6.70 -7.77 3.97
C LEU A 179 -5.90 -7.95 5.26
N ALA A 180 -5.96 -6.98 6.19
CA ALA A 180 -5.37 -7.11 7.52
C ALA A 180 -5.98 -8.29 8.29
N THR A 181 -7.30 -8.46 8.23
CA THR A 181 -8.00 -9.56 8.90
C THR A 181 -7.64 -10.92 8.30
N VAL A 182 -7.58 -11.02 6.96
CA VAL A 182 -7.16 -12.24 6.25
C VAL A 182 -5.72 -12.61 6.64
N SER A 183 -4.82 -11.63 6.65
CA SER A 183 -3.42 -11.82 7.04
C SER A 183 -3.26 -12.24 8.50
N LEU A 184 -3.94 -11.55 9.43
CA LEU A 184 -3.90 -11.89 10.85
C LEU A 184 -4.47 -13.29 11.11
N THR A 185 -5.58 -13.63 10.44
CA THR A 185 -6.17 -14.97 10.54
C THR A 185 -5.20 -16.03 10.05
N SER A 186 -4.47 -15.78 8.96
CA SER A 186 -3.41 -16.67 8.47
C SER A 186 -2.32 -16.88 9.53
N ALA A 187 -1.79 -15.79 10.10
CA ALA A 187 -0.77 -15.84 11.15
C ALA A 187 -1.26 -16.61 12.39
N LEU A 188 -2.50 -16.41 12.82
CA LEU A 188 -3.08 -17.13 13.95
C LEU A 188 -3.22 -18.62 13.64
N ILE A 189 -3.75 -18.98 12.46
CA ILE A 189 -3.88 -20.40 12.07
C ILE A 189 -2.52 -21.10 12.06
N ASP A 190 -1.45 -20.42 11.65
CA ASP A 190 -0.08 -20.97 11.67
C ASP A 190 0.43 -21.26 13.10
N VAL A 191 -0.09 -20.58 14.13
CA VAL A 191 0.23 -20.86 15.53
C VAL A 191 -0.53 -22.09 16.05
N TRP A 192 -1.79 -22.24 15.66
CA TRP A 192 -2.68 -23.29 16.19
C TRP A 192 -2.61 -24.61 15.41
N ALA A 193 -2.34 -24.55 14.12
CA ALA A 193 -2.27 -25.69 13.22
C ALA A 193 -0.83 -25.93 12.76
N ARG A 194 -0.51 -27.17 12.37
CA ARG A 194 0.80 -27.45 11.75
C ARG A 194 0.99 -26.53 10.53
N PRO A 195 2.15 -25.85 10.40
CA PRO A 195 2.50 -25.05 9.23
C PRO A 195 2.29 -25.86 7.95
N SER A 196 1.64 -25.25 6.95
CA SER A 196 1.37 -25.89 5.67
C SER A 196 1.66 -24.91 4.55
N VAL A 197 2.56 -25.29 3.64
CA VAL A 197 2.92 -24.49 2.46
C VAL A 197 1.69 -24.09 1.65
N ILE A 198 0.80 -25.05 1.38
CA ILE A 198 -0.42 -24.85 0.59
C ILE A 198 -1.29 -23.76 1.22
N ARG A 199 -1.39 -23.72 2.56
CA ARG A 199 -2.15 -22.69 3.27
C ARG A 199 -1.52 -21.31 3.04
N SER A 200 -0.21 -21.19 3.21
CA SER A 200 0.51 -19.94 2.96
C SER A 200 0.35 -19.46 1.51
N GLU A 201 0.41 -20.37 0.54
CA GLU A 201 0.17 -20.07 -0.88
C GLU A 201 -1.26 -19.56 -1.13
N VAL A 202 -2.28 -20.20 -0.56
CA VAL A 202 -3.67 -19.77 -0.70
C VAL A 202 -3.86 -18.36 -0.15
N PHE A 203 -3.37 -18.08 1.07
CA PHE A 203 -3.48 -16.75 1.65
C PHE A 203 -2.69 -15.70 0.86
N ALA A 204 -1.46 -16.02 0.45
CA ALA A 204 -0.66 -15.12 -0.38
C ALA A 204 -1.34 -14.83 -1.73
N GLY A 205 -1.91 -15.85 -2.38
CA GLY A 205 -2.65 -15.73 -3.62
C GLY A 205 -3.91 -14.85 -3.48
N LEU A 206 -4.64 -14.97 -2.36
CA LEU A 206 -5.76 -14.10 -2.04
C LEU A 206 -5.33 -12.63 -1.89
N LEU A 207 -4.19 -12.37 -1.23
CA LEU A 207 -3.63 -11.01 -1.11
C LEU A 207 -3.24 -10.45 -2.48
N VAL A 208 -2.54 -11.23 -3.31
CA VAL A 208 -2.14 -10.83 -4.67
C VAL A 208 -3.37 -10.50 -5.52
N ALA A 209 -4.39 -11.37 -5.54
CA ALA A 209 -5.62 -11.12 -6.28
C ALA A 209 -6.35 -9.87 -5.78
N GLY A 210 -6.41 -9.67 -4.46
CA GLY A 210 -6.98 -8.48 -3.83
C GLY A 210 -6.28 -7.19 -4.27
N PHE A 211 -4.94 -7.19 -4.31
CA PHE A 211 -4.18 -6.03 -4.75
C PHE A 211 -4.29 -5.73 -6.24
N ILE A 212 -4.36 -6.75 -7.09
CA ILE A 212 -4.64 -6.55 -8.53
C ILE A 212 -6.00 -5.87 -8.70
N GLY A 213 -7.02 -6.35 -7.96
CA GLY A 213 -8.33 -5.70 -7.93
C GLY A 213 -8.24 -4.24 -7.47
N ALA A 214 -7.48 -3.96 -6.41
CA ALA A 214 -7.26 -2.61 -5.91
C ALA A 214 -6.63 -1.68 -6.96
N LEU A 215 -5.59 -2.14 -7.68
CA LEU A 215 -4.95 -1.36 -8.75
C LEU A 215 -5.94 -0.97 -9.85
N ILE A 216 -6.79 -1.91 -10.28
CA ILE A 216 -7.83 -1.64 -11.28
C ILE A 216 -8.80 -0.57 -10.76
N THR A 217 -9.24 -0.69 -9.49
CA THR A 217 -10.15 0.31 -8.90
C THR A 217 -9.51 1.69 -8.73
N HIS A 218 -8.21 1.76 -8.43
CA HIS A 218 -7.44 3.00 -8.37
C HIS A 218 -7.32 3.65 -9.74
N GLU A 219 -7.03 2.88 -10.79
CA GLU A 219 -6.99 3.39 -12.16
C GLU A 219 -8.34 3.97 -12.60
N LEU A 220 -9.44 3.25 -12.32
CA LEU A 220 -10.79 3.73 -12.62
C LEU A 220 -11.12 5.02 -11.84
N THR A 221 -10.74 5.08 -10.57
CA THR A 221 -10.93 6.26 -9.72
C THR A 221 -10.13 7.45 -10.25
N ALA A 222 -8.88 7.23 -10.67
CA ALA A 222 -8.05 8.25 -11.28
C ALA A 222 -8.64 8.79 -12.59
N LYS A 223 -9.16 7.91 -13.46
CA LYS A 223 -9.83 8.30 -14.72
C LYS A 223 -11.07 9.15 -14.46
N LYS A 224 -11.91 8.73 -13.51
CA LYS A 224 -13.11 9.49 -13.12
C LYS A 224 -12.77 10.86 -12.55
N LEU A 225 -11.82 10.91 -11.62
CA LEU A 225 -11.38 12.16 -11.00
C LEU A 225 -10.81 13.11 -12.06
N ARG A 226 -9.97 12.61 -12.97
CA ARG A 226 -9.44 13.40 -14.08
C ARG A 226 -10.56 13.94 -14.97
N ALA A 227 -11.49 13.09 -15.40
CA ALA A 227 -12.62 13.48 -16.25
C ALA A 227 -13.54 14.51 -15.60
N ALA A 228 -13.65 14.52 -14.26
CA ALA A 228 -14.44 15.51 -13.55
C ALA A 228 -13.69 16.85 -13.35
N ILE A 229 -12.36 16.81 -13.28
CA ILE A 229 -11.50 18.00 -13.11
C ILE A 229 -11.18 18.67 -14.46
N THR A 230 -11.17 17.95 -15.58
CA THR A 230 -11.08 18.53 -16.94
C THR A 230 -12.45 18.95 -17.44
#